data_AF-A0A933CN28-F1
#
_entry.id   AF-A0A933CN28-F1
#
_cell.length_a   1.000
_cell.length_b   1.000
_cell.length_c   1.000
_cell.angle_alpha   90.00
_cell.angle_beta   90.00
_cell.angle_gamma   90.00
#
_symmetry.space_group_name_H-M   'P 1'
#
loop_
_entity.id
_entity.type
_entity.pdbx_description
1 polymer ?
#
loop_
_entity_poly.entity_id
_entity_poly.type
_entity_poly.pdbx_seq_one_letter_code
_entity_poly.pdbx_strand_id
1 'polypeptide(L)'
;MASDATTLVIEGGTLIDGTGKPPVENSVVIIEGERFKAIGVKGQIPIPLGARIIDVEGKTVLPGFIDGHAHWEDFCGEIYLHLGITSIANIHLYQDGPWMLAQRDGTNLGKIRGPRIWASGQAIGTREGVTVTESVRSTAGNIGISSCEEARAVVRQKKRDGYDMIKINEFVPMEWVKEITDQAHHLGLRVTGHSWDAIGSSRAGIDGIEHIVSVGYSSIGDIAKRRQIVADRLAWKIDQEQLGIYYEPKNYNDIIGAMVYHGVAWTPTIAKSFRPLSSSAERFRAREENILNNPDARYFPAALRSVVARVYEKLLKKYSPEDLDRAKMAYENSLEFIRRFVQAGGILKEGSDPPEGMPGLQMHIGMAMDVEAGVPTMTAIQAATLNAARTFGKDRDFGSVEPGKVADLSIIEGDPLQDIWMTQNVKMVVMNGKVMDTKFHADWKNPIPSPLPPYAIPWDIKISPRVLAQGFGPTVLKVIGKKMRRYHKVILNGDELETRFIGDELVEAIVPPEAIENAGLYCVKVISPRASGGESHPAHLIVTFRQ
;
A
#
# COMPACT_ATOMS: atom_id res chain seq x y z
N MET A 1 -12.16 16.51 -37.07
CA MET A 1 -10.97 17.38 -36.97
C MET A 1 -10.02 16.70 -36.00
N ALA A 2 -8.86 16.22 -36.48
CA ALA A 2 -7.82 15.71 -35.59
C ALA A 2 -7.31 16.90 -34.78
N SER A 3 -7.40 16.85 -33.46
CA SER A 3 -6.75 17.87 -32.63
C SER A 3 -5.25 17.77 -32.86
N ASP A 4 -4.59 18.88 -33.22
CA ASP A 4 -3.13 19.00 -33.20
C ASP A 4 -2.65 18.76 -31.75
N ALA A 5 -2.44 17.51 -31.38
CA ALA A 5 -1.79 17.17 -30.13
C ALA A 5 -0.32 17.57 -30.29
N THR A 6 0.05 18.71 -29.72
CA THR A 6 1.42 19.22 -29.74
C THR A 6 2.37 18.14 -29.22
N THR A 7 3.29 17.67 -30.05
CA THR A 7 4.35 16.72 -29.67
C THR A 7 5.11 17.25 -28.46
N LEU A 8 5.25 16.44 -27.42
CA LEU A 8 6.04 16.75 -26.23
C LEU A 8 7.42 16.11 -26.36
N VAL A 9 8.47 16.86 -26.01
CA VAL A 9 9.85 16.36 -26.01
C VAL A 9 10.47 16.61 -24.65
N ILE A 10 10.97 15.56 -24.02
CA ILE A 10 11.78 15.64 -22.81
C ILE A 10 13.24 15.45 -23.22
N GLU A 11 14.11 16.42 -22.98
CA GLU A 11 15.51 16.35 -23.42
C GLU A 11 16.54 16.79 -22.37
N GLY A 12 17.80 16.35 -22.53
CA GLY A 12 18.96 16.84 -21.77
C GLY A 12 19.28 16.06 -20.49
N GLY A 13 18.36 15.25 -19.98
CA GLY A 13 18.59 14.41 -18.78
C GLY A 13 19.21 13.05 -19.08
N THR A 14 19.58 12.33 -18.03
CA THR A 14 20.04 10.93 -18.10
C THR A 14 18.83 9.99 -18.07
N LEU A 15 18.61 9.21 -19.12
CA LEU A 15 17.49 8.25 -19.18
C LEU A 15 17.92 6.88 -18.65
N ILE A 16 17.21 6.38 -17.65
CA ILE A 16 17.20 4.97 -17.26
C ILE A 16 15.88 4.40 -17.76
N ASP A 17 15.91 3.57 -18.80
CA ASP A 17 14.69 3.16 -19.52
C ASP A 17 13.86 2.06 -18.84
N GLY A 18 14.32 1.52 -17.69
CA GLY A 18 13.68 0.43 -16.96
C GLY A 18 13.90 -0.97 -17.54
N THR A 19 14.60 -1.11 -18.67
CA THR A 19 14.88 -2.40 -19.31
C THR A 19 16.11 -3.10 -18.71
N GLY A 20 16.91 -2.37 -17.93
CA GLY A 20 18.19 -2.84 -17.38
C GLY A 20 19.39 -2.55 -18.27
N LYS A 21 19.17 -1.92 -19.44
CA LYS A 21 20.26 -1.42 -20.29
C LYS A 21 21.00 -0.26 -19.61
N PRO A 22 22.25 0.03 -20.05
CA PRO A 22 22.98 1.20 -19.57
C PRO A 22 22.19 2.50 -19.77
N PRO A 23 22.33 3.48 -18.85
CA PRO A 23 21.68 4.78 -18.99
C PRO A 23 22.08 5.50 -20.28
N VAL A 24 21.16 6.32 -20.81
CA VAL A 24 21.39 7.17 -21.98
C VAL A 24 21.57 8.62 -21.53
N GLU A 25 22.81 9.11 -21.57
CA GLU A 25 23.13 10.50 -21.26
C GLU A 25 22.62 11.47 -22.33
N ASN A 26 22.30 12.71 -21.93
CA ASN A 26 21.75 13.75 -22.82
C ASN A 26 20.60 13.21 -23.68
N SER A 27 19.71 12.43 -23.05
CA SER A 27 18.63 11.74 -23.74
C SER A 27 17.63 12.72 -24.37
N VAL A 28 16.92 12.24 -25.38
CA VAL A 28 15.74 12.88 -25.97
C VAL A 28 14.64 11.83 -26.05
N VAL A 29 13.50 12.11 -25.43
CA VAL A 29 12.30 11.29 -25.46
C VAL A 29 11.19 12.08 -26.15
N ILE A 30 10.80 11.63 -27.34
CA ILE A 30 9.75 12.23 -28.16
C ILE A 30 8.43 11.51 -27.87
N ILE A 31 7.40 12.28 -27.50
CA ILE A 31 6.08 11.81 -27.14
C ILE A 31 5.06 12.39 -28.12
N GLU A 32 4.29 11.51 -28.76
CA GLU A 32 3.24 11.86 -29.71
C GLU A 32 1.91 11.28 -29.20
N GLY A 33 0.94 12.16 -28.89
CA GLY A 33 -0.28 11.76 -28.20
C GLY A 33 0.03 11.16 -26.82
N GLU A 34 -0.36 9.90 -26.60
CA GLU A 34 -0.20 9.21 -25.31
C GLU A 34 0.98 8.23 -25.29
N ARG A 35 1.80 8.16 -26.35
CA ARG A 35 2.83 7.12 -26.52
C ARG A 35 4.21 7.69 -26.81
N PHE A 36 5.24 6.94 -26.42
CA PHE A 36 6.61 7.23 -26.82
C PHE A 36 6.77 6.99 -28.32
N LYS A 37 7.21 8.00 -29.06
CA LYS A 37 7.45 7.93 -30.50
C LYS A 37 8.87 7.47 -30.80
N ALA A 38 9.86 8.10 -30.16
CA ALA A 38 11.27 7.85 -30.37
C ALA A 38 12.07 8.20 -29.12
N ILE A 39 13.17 7.48 -28.91
CA ILE A 39 14.14 7.71 -27.85
C ILE A 39 15.52 7.76 -28.50
N GLY A 40 16.36 8.70 -28.08
CA GLY A 40 17.72 8.82 -28.58
C GLY A 40 18.54 9.79 -27.76
N VAL A 41 19.62 10.28 -28.37
CA VAL A 41 20.53 11.26 -27.77
C VAL A 41 20.34 12.62 -28.45
N LYS A 42 20.51 13.70 -27.70
CA LYS A 42 20.42 15.08 -28.18
C LYS A 42 21.36 15.29 -29.37
N GLY A 43 20.83 15.88 -30.44
CA GLY A 43 21.55 16.07 -31.71
C GLY A 43 21.60 14.85 -32.64
N GLN A 44 21.17 13.65 -32.21
CA GLN A 44 21.14 12.45 -33.05
C GLN A 44 19.75 12.12 -33.61
N ILE A 45 18.69 12.63 -32.99
CA ILE A 45 17.32 12.46 -33.47
C ILE A 45 16.68 13.81 -33.82
N PRO A 46 15.99 13.92 -34.96
CA PRO A 46 15.35 15.17 -35.36
C PRO A 46 14.15 15.48 -34.46
N ILE A 47 14.12 16.69 -33.92
CA ILE A 47 12.99 17.19 -33.12
C ILE A 47 11.89 17.70 -34.07
N PRO A 48 10.64 17.22 -33.96
CA PRO A 48 9.54 17.70 -34.80
C PRO A 48 9.31 19.20 -34.66
N LEU A 49 9.04 19.87 -35.79
CA LEU A 49 8.74 21.31 -35.81
C LEU A 49 7.49 21.60 -34.95
N GLY A 50 7.58 22.63 -34.11
CA GLY A 50 6.48 23.02 -33.22
C GLY A 50 6.30 22.13 -31.98
N ALA A 51 7.21 21.19 -31.73
CA ALA A 51 7.19 20.40 -30.50
C ALA A 51 7.39 21.29 -29.26
N ARG A 52 6.66 20.97 -28.18
CA ARG A 52 6.90 21.54 -26.85
C ARG A 52 8.09 20.82 -26.24
N ILE A 53 9.21 21.51 -26.13
CA ILE A 53 10.45 20.97 -25.54
C ILE A 53 10.48 21.32 -24.04
N ILE A 54 10.78 20.34 -23.21
CA ILE A 54 11.07 20.50 -21.79
C ILE A 54 12.49 20.01 -21.55
N ASP A 55 13.36 20.95 -21.19
CA ASP A 55 14.73 20.66 -20.79
C ASP A 55 14.77 20.13 -19.35
N VAL A 56 15.38 18.96 -19.19
CA VAL A 56 15.56 18.26 -17.92
C VAL A 56 17.05 18.00 -17.64
N GLU A 57 17.94 18.85 -18.17
CA GLU A 57 19.37 18.83 -17.81
C GLU A 57 19.58 18.74 -16.28
N GLY A 58 20.56 17.93 -15.89
CA GLY A 58 20.91 17.63 -14.50
C GLY A 58 19.90 16.73 -13.77
N LYS A 59 18.90 16.17 -14.45
CA LYS A 59 17.90 15.26 -13.87
C LYS A 59 17.98 13.87 -14.49
N THR A 60 17.41 12.91 -13.78
CA THR A 60 17.26 11.54 -14.27
C THR A 60 15.82 11.31 -14.73
N VAL A 61 15.65 10.74 -15.92
CA VAL A 61 14.37 10.36 -16.52
C VAL A 61 14.19 8.85 -16.33
N LEU A 62 13.07 8.43 -15.73
CA LEU A 62 12.71 7.04 -15.48
C LEU A 62 11.31 6.75 -16.05
N PRO A 63 10.96 5.46 -16.30
CA PRO A 63 9.56 5.10 -16.46
C PRO A 63 8.74 5.59 -15.26
N GLY A 64 7.47 5.92 -15.49
CA GLY A 64 6.55 6.16 -14.39
C GLY A 64 6.54 4.97 -13.44
N PHE A 65 6.67 5.22 -12.13
CA PHE A 65 6.72 4.14 -11.15
C PHE A 65 5.37 3.44 -11.02
N ILE A 66 5.44 2.17 -10.64
CA ILE A 66 4.29 1.29 -10.45
C ILE A 66 4.35 0.73 -9.03
N ASP A 67 3.40 1.14 -8.20
CA ASP A 67 3.21 0.50 -6.89
C ASP A 67 2.55 -0.86 -7.09
N GLY A 68 3.35 -1.93 -6.99
CA GLY A 68 2.92 -3.30 -7.25
C GLY A 68 2.06 -3.91 -6.14
N HIS A 69 1.90 -3.23 -5.00
CA HIS A 69 1.06 -3.66 -3.89
C HIS A 69 0.45 -2.44 -3.19
N ALA A 70 -0.61 -1.89 -3.76
CA ALA A 70 -1.32 -0.76 -3.19
C ALA A 70 -2.63 -1.16 -2.49
N HIS A 71 -3.01 -0.37 -1.49
CA HIS A 71 -4.37 -0.29 -0.97
C HIS A 71 -4.85 1.16 -1.14
N TRP A 72 -5.59 1.40 -2.23
CA TRP A 72 -6.11 2.71 -2.58
C TRP A 72 -7.11 3.21 -1.55
N GLU A 73 -6.97 4.49 -1.19
CA GLU A 73 -7.92 5.21 -0.39
C GLU A 73 -8.19 6.56 -1.04
N ASP A 74 -9.33 7.17 -0.68
CA ASP A 74 -9.77 8.41 -1.31
C ASP A 74 -8.78 9.57 -1.17
N PHE A 75 -7.94 9.57 -0.13
CA PHE A 75 -6.92 10.59 0.10
C PHE A 75 -5.60 10.37 -0.71
N CYS A 76 -5.43 9.21 -1.36
CA CYS A 76 -4.13 8.78 -1.88
C CYS A 76 -3.70 9.46 -3.20
N GLY A 77 -4.63 10.07 -3.94
CA GLY A 77 -4.39 10.51 -5.31
C GLY A 77 -3.16 11.40 -5.52
N GLU A 78 -3.09 12.53 -4.82
CA GLU A 78 -1.98 13.48 -4.96
C GLU A 78 -0.66 12.92 -4.43
N ILE A 79 -0.65 12.12 -3.36
CA ILE A 79 0.61 11.58 -2.81
C ILE A 79 1.28 10.59 -3.75
N TYR A 80 0.51 9.78 -4.46
CA TYR A 80 1.05 8.89 -5.48
C TYR A 80 1.73 9.68 -6.62
N LEU A 81 1.09 10.73 -7.14
CA LEU A 81 1.70 11.57 -8.18
C LEU A 81 2.89 12.36 -7.66
N HIS A 82 2.82 12.88 -6.43
CA HIS A 82 3.92 13.58 -5.77
C HIS A 82 5.20 12.72 -5.66
N LEU A 83 5.03 11.40 -5.60
CA LEU A 83 6.09 10.41 -5.50
C LEU A 83 6.35 9.69 -6.84
N GLY A 84 5.83 10.22 -7.97
CA GLY A 84 6.17 9.71 -9.30
C GLY A 84 5.50 8.39 -9.69
N ILE A 85 4.51 7.95 -8.90
CA ILE A 85 3.75 6.74 -9.18
C ILE A 85 2.64 7.08 -10.16
N THR A 86 2.70 6.43 -11.33
CA THR A 86 1.78 6.64 -12.44
C THR A 86 0.73 5.54 -12.53
N SER A 87 1.03 4.36 -11.97
CA SER A 87 0.11 3.23 -11.91
C SER A 87 0.20 2.52 -10.57
N ILE A 88 -0.90 1.91 -10.14
CA ILE A 88 -0.93 1.04 -8.97
C ILE A 88 -1.61 -0.28 -9.30
N ALA A 89 -1.09 -1.36 -8.74
CA ALA A 89 -1.83 -2.61 -8.58
C ALA A 89 -2.54 -2.56 -7.23
N ASN A 90 -3.83 -2.22 -7.25
CA ASN A 90 -4.65 -2.17 -6.04
C ASN A 90 -5.14 -3.58 -5.71
N ILE A 91 -4.41 -4.25 -4.82
CA ILE A 91 -4.62 -5.65 -4.45
C ILE A 91 -5.22 -5.76 -3.05
N HIS A 92 -6.54 -5.69 -3.00
CA HIS A 92 -7.24 -5.26 -1.81
C HIS A 92 -7.93 -6.42 -1.06
N LEU A 93 -8.07 -6.30 0.27
CA LEU A 93 -8.82 -7.26 1.09
C LEU A 93 -10.30 -6.87 1.24
N TYR A 94 -10.63 -5.65 1.67
CA TYR A 94 -11.98 -5.26 2.13
C TYR A 94 -12.88 -4.54 1.12
N GLN A 95 -12.32 -3.84 0.13
CA GLN A 95 -13.05 -3.03 -0.84
C GLN A 95 -13.32 -3.83 -2.12
N ASP A 96 -14.56 -4.27 -2.28
CA ASP A 96 -15.15 -4.65 -3.57
C ASP A 96 -16.13 -3.58 -4.06
N GLY A 97 -16.55 -3.73 -5.31
CA GLY A 97 -17.76 -3.12 -5.82
C GLY A 97 -17.57 -1.76 -6.51
N PRO A 98 -18.69 -1.05 -6.75
CA PRO A 98 -18.77 0.06 -7.70
C PRO A 98 -17.87 1.23 -7.32
N TRP A 99 -17.53 1.39 -6.03
CA TRP A 99 -16.66 2.47 -5.59
C TRP A 99 -15.25 2.35 -6.17
N MET A 100 -14.60 1.19 -6.05
CA MET A 100 -13.23 0.99 -6.56
C MET A 100 -13.17 1.16 -8.09
N LEU A 101 -14.17 0.66 -8.80
CA LEU A 101 -14.26 0.82 -10.25
C LEU A 101 -14.48 2.29 -10.63
N ALA A 102 -15.30 3.03 -9.88
CA ALA A 102 -15.48 4.46 -10.08
C ALA A 102 -14.21 5.26 -9.77
N GLN A 103 -13.40 4.84 -8.79
CA GLN A 103 -12.07 5.42 -8.55
C GLN A 103 -11.17 5.24 -9.77
N ARG A 104 -11.05 4.01 -10.28
CA ARG A 104 -10.27 3.68 -11.47
C ARG A 104 -10.72 4.47 -12.69
N ASP A 105 -12.02 4.47 -12.97
CA ASP A 105 -12.57 5.13 -14.14
C ASP A 105 -12.41 6.66 -14.01
N GLY A 106 -12.57 7.20 -12.80
CA GLY A 106 -12.32 8.60 -12.49
C GLY A 106 -10.87 9.02 -12.73
N THR A 107 -9.87 8.21 -12.34
CA THR A 107 -8.46 8.53 -12.62
C THR A 107 -8.13 8.39 -14.09
N ASN A 108 -8.64 7.36 -14.78
CA ASN A 108 -8.49 7.18 -16.22
C ASN A 108 -9.06 8.36 -17.03
N LEU A 109 -10.19 8.93 -16.59
CA LEU A 109 -10.83 10.09 -17.22
C LEU A 109 -10.19 11.44 -16.81
N GLY A 110 -9.21 11.43 -15.91
CA GLY A 110 -8.61 12.66 -15.33
C GLY A 110 -9.58 13.46 -14.46
N LYS A 111 -10.67 12.85 -13.98
CA LYS A 111 -11.66 13.45 -13.08
C LYS A 111 -11.30 13.28 -11.61
N ILE A 112 -10.53 12.23 -11.31
CA ILE A 112 -9.86 12.05 -10.03
C ILE A 112 -8.37 12.22 -10.28
N ARG A 113 -7.74 13.12 -9.54
CA ARG A 113 -6.29 13.30 -9.61
C ARG A 113 -5.63 12.11 -8.95
N GLY A 114 -4.79 11.38 -9.68
CA GLY A 114 -4.10 10.22 -9.14
C GLY A 114 -3.53 9.31 -10.23
N PRO A 115 -2.90 8.21 -9.81
CA PRO A 115 -2.38 7.18 -10.70
C PRO A 115 -3.51 6.42 -11.39
N ARG A 116 -3.14 5.73 -12.47
CA ARG A 116 -3.95 4.66 -13.06
C ARG A 116 -4.09 3.51 -12.07
N ILE A 117 -5.27 2.91 -11.98
CA ILE A 117 -5.55 1.83 -11.04
C ILE A 117 -5.78 0.52 -11.81
N TRP A 118 -5.06 -0.54 -11.44
CA TRP A 118 -5.38 -1.93 -11.83
C TRP A 118 -5.98 -2.62 -10.60
N ALA A 119 -7.26 -2.93 -10.65
CA ALA A 119 -8.00 -3.36 -9.47
C ALA A 119 -8.16 -4.89 -9.42
N SER A 120 -7.86 -5.50 -8.27
CA SER A 120 -8.23 -6.91 -8.00
C SER A 120 -9.66 -7.09 -7.49
N GLY A 121 -10.22 -6.05 -6.87
CA GLY A 121 -11.38 -6.18 -5.99
C GLY A 121 -11.06 -6.97 -4.72
N GLN A 122 -12.10 -7.39 -4.03
CA GLN A 122 -12.01 -8.18 -2.79
C GLN A 122 -11.29 -9.52 -3.01
N ALA A 123 -10.39 -9.88 -2.10
CA ALA A 123 -9.63 -11.12 -2.18
C ALA A 123 -10.52 -12.37 -2.06
N ILE A 124 -10.10 -13.47 -2.68
CA ILE A 124 -10.73 -14.79 -2.58
C ILE A 124 -10.11 -15.55 -1.40
N GLY A 125 -10.95 -16.03 -0.49
CA GLY A 125 -10.58 -16.85 0.66
C GLY A 125 -11.51 -18.05 0.77
N THR A 126 -11.47 -18.77 1.89
CA THR A 126 -12.36 -19.91 2.14
C THR A 126 -13.45 -19.57 3.14
N ARG A 127 -14.57 -20.32 3.12
CA ARG A 127 -15.57 -20.25 4.20
C ARG A 127 -15.11 -20.95 5.47
N GLU A 128 -14.29 -21.99 5.32
CA GLU A 128 -13.72 -22.77 6.42
C GLU A 128 -12.25 -23.11 6.11
N GLY A 129 -11.41 -23.09 7.14
CA GLY A 129 -10.03 -23.57 7.13
C GLY A 129 -9.89 -24.82 7.99
N VAL A 130 -8.66 -25.37 8.09
CA VAL A 130 -8.40 -26.58 8.87
C VAL A 130 -8.51 -26.30 10.38
N THR A 131 -8.22 -25.07 10.79
CA THR A 131 -8.34 -24.61 12.18
C THR A 131 -9.26 -23.40 12.28
N VAL A 132 -9.77 -23.11 13.47
CA VAL A 132 -10.58 -21.90 13.73
C VAL A 132 -9.83 -20.63 13.36
N THR A 133 -8.54 -20.56 13.68
CA THR A 133 -7.68 -19.42 13.35
C THR A 133 -7.54 -19.24 11.84
N GLU A 134 -7.34 -20.34 11.10
CA GLU A 134 -7.34 -20.31 9.63
C GLU A 134 -8.69 -19.84 9.09
N SER A 135 -9.82 -20.38 9.57
CA SER A 135 -11.16 -19.95 9.18
C SER A 135 -11.39 -18.46 9.39
N VAL A 136 -11.01 -17.91 10.56
CA VAL A 136 -11.16 -16.48 10.86
C VAL A 136 -10.33 -15.64 9.87
N ARG A 137 -9.10 -16.05 9.59
CA ARG A 137 -8.22 -15.32 8.67
C ARG A 137 -8.72 -15.38 7.23
N SER A 138 -9.18 -16.54 6.77
CA SER A 138 -9.64 -16.76 5.39
C SER A 138 -11.02 -16.18 5.12
N THR A 139 -11.86 -15.96 6.15
CA THR A 139 -13.18 -15.32 6.00
C THR A 139 -13.13 -13.81 6.18
N ALA A 140 -12.21 -13.28 7.00
CA ALA A 140 -12.14 -11.86 7.32
C ALA A 140 -11.93 -10.97 6.08
N GLY A 141 -13.03 -10.37 5.61
CA GLY A 141 -13.03 -9.47 4.45
C GLY A 141 -12.88 -10.17 3.11
N ASN A 142 -12.93 -11.50 3.00
CA ASN A 142 -12.73 -12.20 1.71
C ASN A 142 -14.06 -12.68 1.12
N ILE A 143 -14.07 -12.93 -0.19
CA ILE A 143 -15.08 -13.77 -0.83
C ILE A 143 -14.77 -15.21 -0.46
N GLY A 144 -15.55 -15.78 0.47
CA GLY A 144 -15.39 -17.16 0.91
C GLY A 144 -15.96 -18.16 -0.10
N ILE A 145 -15.10 -19.04 -0.61
CA ILE A 145 -15.47 -20.20 -1.44
C ILE A 145 -15.36 -21.51 -0.66
N SER A 146 -16.05 -22.54 -1.16
CA SER A 146 -16.06 -23.90 -0.58
C SER A 146 -15.88 -25.02 -1.61
N SER A 147 -15.63 -24.71 -2.88
CA SER A 147 -15.40 -25.72 -3.92
C SER A 147 -14.65 -25.16 -5.14
N CYS A 148 -14.09 -26.05 -5.97
CA CYS A 148 -13.53 -25.68 -7.27
C CYS A 148 -14.54 -25.00 -8.20
N GLU A 149 -15.81 -25.40 -8.14
CA GLU A 149 -16.86 -24.80 -8.98
C GLU A 149 -17.09 -23.33 -8.60
N GLU A 150 -17.20 -23.05 -7.31
CA GLU A 150 -17.31 -21.67 -6.81
C GLU A 150 -16.04 -20.88 -7.10
N ALA A 151 -14.87 -21.50 -6.96
CA ALA A 151 -13.59 -20.88 -7.30
C ALA A 151 -13.58 -20.35 -8.74
N ARG A 152 -13.98 -21.19 -9.71
CA ARG A 152 -14.12 -20.76 -11.10
C ARG A 152 -15.22 -19.72 -11.30
N ALA A 153 -16.35 -19.87 -10.60
CA ALA A 153 -17.48 -18.94 -10.72
C ALA A 153 -17.13 -17.53 -10.25
N VAL A 154 -16.43 -17.39 -9.13
CA VAL A 154 -15.99 -16.09 -8.60
C VAL A 154 -15.01 -15.40 -9.55
N VAL A 155 -14.06 -16.13 -10.14
CA VAL A 155 -13.14 -15.56 -11.14
C VAL A 155 -13.88 -15.06 -12.38
N ARG A 156 -14.84 -15.85 -12.90
CA ARG A 156 -15.70 -15.41 -14.02
C ARG A 156 -16.51 -14.17 -13.66
N GLN A 157 -17.04 -14.11 -12.43
CA GLN A 157 -17.81 -12.97 -11.96
C GLN A 157 -16.93 -11.72 -11.89
N LYS A 158 -15.75 -11.80 -11.27
CA LYS A 158 -14.80 -10.67 -11.21
C LYS A 158 -14.38 -10.16 -12.59
N LYS A 159 -14.18 -11.07 -13.56
CA LYS A 159 -13.94 -10.66 -14.95
C LYS A 159 -15.11 -9.87 -15.54
N ARG A 160 -16.36 -10.33 -15.32
CA ARG A 160 -17.57 -9.65 -15.80
C ARG A 160 -17.77 -8.29 -15.15
N ASP A 161 -17.44 -8.18 -13.87
CA ASP A 161 -17.50 -6.93 -13.11
C ASP A 161 -16.40 -5.94 -13.53
N GLY A 162 -15.42 -6.38 -14.32
CA GLY A 162 -14.42 -5.53 -14.94
C GLY A 162 -13.12 -5.39 -14.15
N TYR A 163 -12.82 -6.30 -13.22
CA TYR A 163 -11.53 -6.32 -12.51
C TYR A 163 -10.36 -6.71 -13.44
N ASP A 164 -9.19 -6.17 -13.14
CA ASP A 164 -7.96 -6.31 -13.94
C ASP A 164 -7.13 -7.53 -13.56
N MET A 165 -7.33 -8.05 -12.35
CA MET A 165 -6.56 -9.15 -11.76
C MET A 165 -7.35 -9.84 -10.65
N ILE A 166 -6.80 -10.91 -10.09
CA ILE A 166 -7.38 -11.66 -8.97
C ILE A 166 -6.41 -11.62 -7.79
N LYS A 167 -6.94 -11.36 -6.58
CA LYS A 167 -6.21 -11.54 -5.32
C LYS A 167 -6.74 -12.78 -4.61
N ILE A 168 -5.86 -13.65 -4.14
CA ILE A 168 -6.19 -14.74 -3.20
C ILE A 168 -5.59 -14.45 -1.82
N ASN A 169 -6.17 -15.07 -0.78
CA ASN A 169 -5.66 -15.02 0.58
C ASN A 169 -5.07 -16.36 1.02
N GLU A 170 -4.41 -16.36 2.18
CA GLU A 170 -3.81 -17.56 2.77
C GLU A 170 -4.86 -18.62 3.14
N PHE A 171 -4.43 -19.89 3.14
CA PHE A 171 -5.22 -21.09 3.43
C PHE A 171 -6.27 -21.51 2.39
N VAL A 172 -6.30 -20.89 1.20
CA VAL A 172 -7.03 -21.49 0.06
C VAL A 172 -6.35 -22.82 -0.32
N PRO A 173 -7.09 -23.95 -0.40
CA PRO A 173 -6.53 -25.23 -0.81
C PRO A 173 -5.83 -25.14 -2.17
N MET A 174 -4.68 -25.80 -2.33
CA MET A 174 -3.87 -25.69 -3.56
C MET A 174 -4.63 -26.15 -4.82
N GLU A 175 -5.54 -27.13 -4.69
CA GLU A 175 -6.45 -27.51 -5.77
C GLU A 175 -7.33 -26.34 -6.24
N TRP A 176 -7.83 -25.52 -5.33
CA TRP A 176 -8.66 -24.36 -5.67
C TRP A 176 -7.80 -23.20 -6.14
N VAL A 177 -6.58 -23.03 -5.61
CA VAL A 177 -5.62 -22.07 -6.16
C VAL A 177 -5.37 -22.38 -7.63
N LYS A 178 -5.15 -23.65 -7.98
CA LYS A 178 -4.98 -24.08 -9.37
C LYS A 178 -6.21 -23.79 -10.25
N GLU A 179 -7.41 -24.04 -9.74
CA GLU A 179 -8.65 -23.75 -10.48
C GLU A 179 -8.86 -22.24 -10.67
N ILE A 180 -8.47 -21.42 -9.69
CA ILE A 180 -8.50 -19.95 -9.79
C ILE A 180 -7.52 -19.46 -10.85
N THR A 181 -6.27 -19.93 -10.81
CA THR A 181 -5.22 -19.52 -11.75
C THR A 181 -5.53 -19.96 -13.17
N ASP A 182 -5.89 -21.24 -13.38
CA ASP A 182 -6.26 -21.75 -14.70
C ASP A 182 -7.44 -20.95 -15.30
N GLN A 183 -8.48 -20.69 -14.51
CA GLN A 183 -9.64 -19.91 -14.95
C GLN A 183 -9.30 -18.44 -15.19
N ALA A 184 -8.43 -17.84 -14.37
CA ALA A 184 -8.00 -16.45 -14.50
C ALA A 184 -7.15 -16.27 -15.77
N HIS A 185 -6.15 -17.13 -15.98
CA HIS A 185 -5.29 -17.12 -17.16
C HIS A 185 -6.10 -17.34 -18.45
N HIS A 186 -7.08 -18.24 -18.44
CA HIS A 186 -8.01 -18.43 -19.57
C HIS A 186 -8.78 -17.14 -19.92
N LEU A 187 -9.05 -16.27 -18.93
CA LEU A 187 -9.73 -14.98 -19.11
C LEU A 187 -8.77 -13.80 -19.28
N GLY A 188 -7.47 -14.07 -19.39
CA GLY A 188 -6.41 -13.07 -19.51
C GLY A 188 -6.20 -12.22 -18.25
N LEU A 189 -6.52 -12.76 -17.07
CA LEU A 189 -6.26 -12.13 -15.77
C LEU A 189 -5.05 -12.78 -15.10
N ARG A 190 -4.33 -11.99 -14.29
CA ARG A 190 -3.23 -12.46 -13.44
C ARG A 190 -3.71 -12.69 -12.00
N VAL A 191 -3.04 -13.56 -11.26
CA VAL A 191 -3.35 -13.91 -9.88
C VAL A 191 -2.18 -13.61 -8.96
N THR A 192 -2.44 -12.85 -7.90
CA THR A 192 -1.46 -12.65 -6.81
C THR A 192 -2.10 -12.92 -5.45
N GLY A 193 -1.31 -13.09 -4.38
CA GLY A 193 -1.87 -13.47 -3.10
C GLY A 193 -0.94 -13.52 -1.92
N HIS A 194 -1.55 -13.57 -0.73
CA HIS A 194 -0.87 -14.14 0.42
C HIS A 194 -0.74 -15.64 0.21
N SER A 195 0.35 -16.23 0.70
CA SER A 195 0.55 -17.67 0.61
C SER A 195 1.07 -18.26 1.90
N TRP A 196 0.44 -19.35 2.35
CA TRP A 196 0.95 -20.17 3.44
C TRP A 196 1.97 -21.23 2.95
N ASP A 197 1.94 -21.52 1.66
CA ASP A 197 2.79 -22.49 0.97
C ASP A 197 3.14 -21.94 -0.43
N ALA A 198 4.24 -21.19 -0.48
CA ALA A 198 4.76 -20.54 -1.67
C ALA A 198 5.18 -21.57 -2.74
N ILE A 199 5.66 -22.75 -2.34
CA ILE A 199 6.03 -23.82 -3.27
C ILE A 199 4.76 -24.36 -3.94
N GLY A 200 3.75 -24.71 -3.14
CA GLY A 200 2.45 -25.16 -3.65
C GLY A 200 1.78 -24.12 -4.54
N SER A 201 1.79 -22.86 -4.13
CA SER A 201 1.18 -21.75 -4.88
C SER A 201 1.89 -21.52 -6.22
N SER A 202 3.22 -21.63 -6.24
CA SER A 202 4.01 -21.54 -7.48
C SER A 202 3.64 -22.65 -8.46
N ARG A 203 3.54 -23.90 -7.97
CA ARG A 203 3.13 -25.06 -8.79
C ARG A 203 1.67 -24.94 -9.27
N ALA A 204 0.83 -24.27 -8.50
CA ALA A 204 -0.55 -24.01 -8.85
C ALA A 204 -0.71 -22.87 -9.87
N GLY A 205 0.36 -22.17 -10.27
CA GLY A 205 0.33 -21.17 -11.33
C GLY A 205 0.03 -19.73 -10.87
N ILE A 206 0.29 -19.40 -9.60
CA ILE A 206 0.19 -18.00 -9.15
C ILE A 206 1.23 -17.13 -9.87
N ASP A 207 0.87 -15.90 -10.26
CA ASP A 207 1.80 -14.99 -10.94
C ASP A 207 2.62 -14.15 -9.94
N GLY A 208 2.07 -13.87 -8.76
CA GLY A 208 2.71 -13.08 -7.72
C GLY A 208 2.46 -13.61 -6.31
N ILE A 209 3.49 -13.55 -5.46
CA ILE A 209 3.38 -13.82 -4.02
C ILE A 209 3.69 -12.54 -3.26
N GLU A 210 2.88 -12.26 -2.25
CA GLU A 210 2.96 -11.03 -1.47
C GLU A 210 3.52 -11.30 -0.06
N HIS A 211 4.34 -10.37 0.42
CA HIS A 211 4.97 -10.26 1.74
C HIS A 211 6.05 -11.29 2.07
N ILE A 212 7.00 -10.85 2.89
CA ILE A 212 8.02 -11.71 3.51
C ILE A 212 7.44 -12.84 4.36
N VAL A 213 6.26 -12.64 4.95
CA VAL A 213 5.62 -13.68 5.77
C VAL A 213 5.25 -14.91 4.95
N SER A 214 4.90 -14.76 3.67
CA SER A 214 4.50 -15.89 2.83
C SER A 214 5.65 -16.86 2.57
N VAL A 215 6.82 -16.32 2.20
CA VAL A 215 8.04 -17.12 2.00
C VAL A 215 8.63 -17.59 3.34
N GLY A 216 8.51 -16.77 4.39
CA GLY A 216 8.92 -17.09 5.74
C GLY A 216 8.18 -18.31 6.32
N TYR A 217 6.85 -18.33 6.23
CA TYR A 217 6.06 -19.50 6.61
C TYR A 217 6.46 -20.72 5.81
N SER A 218 6.60 -20.58 4.50
CA SER A 218 6.99 -21.68 3.60
C SER A 218 8.33 -22.31 3.97
N SER A 219 9.23 -21.56 4.62
CA SER A 219 10.52 -22.06 5.09
C SER A 219 10.43 -22.97 6.31
N ILE A 220 9.36 -22.91 7.11
CA ILE A 220 9.26 -23.72 8.34
C ILE A 220 8.82 -25.13 7.95
N GLY A 221 9.75 -26.09 7.89
CA GLY A 221 9.48 -27.42 7.33
C GLY A 221 8.50 -28.27 8.16
N ASP A 222 8.49 -28.09 9.47
CA ASP A 222 7.53 -28.72 10.38
C ASP A 222 6.17 -28.01 10.29
N ILE A 223 5.17 -28.71 9.74
CA ILE A 223 3.82 -28.18 9.55
C ILE A 223 3.10 -27.87 10.86
N ALA A 224 3.30 -28.66 11.92
CA ALA A 224 2.68 -28.42 13.21
C ALA A 224 3.28 -27.15 13.85
N LYS A 225 4.61 -27.02 13.81
CA LYS A 225 5.32 -25.80 14.24
C LYS A 225 4.88 -24.58 13.43
N ARG A 226 4.77 -24.70 12.11
CA ARG A 226 4.32 -23.62 11.21
C ARG A 226 2.92 -23.14 11.60
N ARG A 227 1.95 -24.05 11.77
CA ARG A 227 0.59 -23.70 12.20
C ARG A 227 0.57 -23.01 13.57
N GLN A 228 1.37 -23.49 14.52
CA GLN A 228 1.44 -22.87 15.85
C GLN A 228 1.93 -21.42 15.77
N ILE A 229 2.98 -21.15 14.99
CA ILE A 229 3.52 -19.79 14.80
C ILE A 229 2.50 -18.86 14.13
N VAL A 230 1.79 -19.35 13.10
CA VAL A 230 0.69 -18.60 12.48
C VAL A 230 -0.38 -18.26 13.50
N ALA A 231 -0.81 -19.24 14.30
CA ALA A 231 -1.83 -19.04 15.32
C ALA A 231 -1.40 -18.03 16.37
N ASP A 232 -0.14 -18.11 16.84
CA ASP A 232 0.39 -17.19 17.83
C ASP A 232 0.56 -15.77 17.29
N ARG A 233 0.92 -15.60 16.01
CA ARG A 233 0.89 -14.28 15.34
C ARG A 233 -0.52 -13.72 15.27
N LEU A 234 -1.48 -14.51 14.78
CA LEU A 234 -2.87 -14.05 14.62
C LEU A 234 -3.55 -13.79 15.98
N ALA A 235 -3.06 -14.42 17.05
CA ALA A 235 -3.44 -14.15 18.43
C ALA A 235 -2.65 -13.02 19.10
N TRP A 236 -1.79 -12.30 18.37
CA TRP A 236 -0.96 -11.18 18.86
C TRP A 236 0.04 -11.56 19.96
N LYS A 237 0.46 -12.83 20.03
CA LYS A 237 1.52 -13.28 20.93
C LYS A 237 2.91 -13.14 20.31
N ILE A 238 2.97 -13.16 18.99
CA ILE A 238 4.20 -12.93 18.21
C ILE A 238 3.95 -11.74 17.30
N ASP A 239 4.78 -10.72 17.46
CA ASP A 239 4.77 -9.55 16.60
C ASP A 239 5.31 -9.89 15.20
N GLN A 240 4.76 -9.23 14.17
CA GLN A 240 5.16 -9.46 12.77
C GLN A 240 6.66 -9.21 12.55
N GLU A 241 7.21 -8.21 13.24
CA GLU A 241 8.63 -7.84 13.19
C GLU A 241 9.54 -8.90 13.84
N GLN A 242 9.00 -9.86 14.59
CA GLN A 242 9.78 -10.94 15.21
C GLN A 242 9.65 -12.27 14.46
N LEU A 243 8.75 -12.40 13.48
CA LEU A 243 8.49 -13.68 12.80
C LEU A 243 9.72 -14.27 12.14
N GLY A 244 10.63 -13.42 11.63
CA GLY A 244 11.81 -13.85 10.91
C GLY A 244 12.76 -14.74 11.72
N ILE A 245 12.72 -14.72 13.06
CA ILE A 245 13.55 -15.60 13.89
C ILE A 245 13.16 -17.09 13.74
N TYR A 246 11.93 -17.37 13.31
CA TYR A 246 11.43 -18.73 13.16
C TYR A 246 11.66 -19.30 11.77
N TYR A 247 12.03 -18.45 10.80
CA TYR A 247 12.29 -18.89 9.44
C TYR A 247 13.52 -19.82 9.41
N GLU A 248 13.55 -20.74 8.46
CA GLU A 248 14.59 -21.76 8.39
C GLU A 248 15.38 -21.58 7.08
N PRO A 249 16.48 -20.79 7.07
CA PRO A 249 17.25 -20.45 5.87
C PRO A 249 17.73 -21.66 5.05
N LYS A 250 17.90 -22.81 5.70
CA LYS A 250 18.21 -24.10 5.06
C LYS A 250 17.18 -24.51 3.99
N ASN A 251 15.93 -24.07 4.12
CA ASN A 251 14.83 -24.43 3.22
C ASN A 251 14.55 -23.36 2.15
N TYR A 252 15.25 -22.21 2.18
CA TYR A 252 14.99 -21.11 1.23
C TYR A 252 15.24 -21.52 -0.24
N ASN A 253 16.23 -22.37 -0.51
CA ASN A 253 16.57 -22.77 -1.88
C ASN A 253 15.41 -23.50 -2.58
N ASP A 254 14.64 -24.32 -1.85
CA ASP A 254 13.51 -25.03 -2.44
C ASP A 254 12.36 -24.08 -2.81
N ILE A 255 12.14 -23.06 -1.97
CA ILE A 255 11.13 -22.02 -2.18
C ILE A 255 11.53 -21.14 -3.36
N ILE A 256 12.75 -20.61 -3.33
CA ILE A 256 13.32 -19.77 -4.40
C ILE A 256 13.31 -20.54 -5.71
N GLY A 257 13.77 -21.80 -5.70
CA GLY A 257 13.81 -22.65 -6.89
C GLY A 257 12.43 -22.86 -7.50
N ALA A 258 11.40 -23.11 -6.69
CA ALA A 258 10.03 -23.24 -7.18
C ALA A 258 9.52 -21.92 -7.80
N MET A 259 9.73 -20.79 -7.12
CA MET A 259 9.28 -19.48 -7.61
C MET A 259 9.99 -19.08 -8.90
N VAL A 260 11.31 -19.24 -8.98
CA VAL A 260 12.11 -18.95 -10.18
C VAL A 260 11.69 -19.86 -11.33
N TYR A 261 11.56 -21.17 -11.10
CA TYR A 261 11.18 -22.13 -12.13
C TYR A 261 9.81 -21.82 -12.75
N HIS A 262 8.86 -21.38 -11.93
CA HIS A 262 7.52 -21.03 -12.37
C HIS A 262 7.35 -19.56 -12.77
N GLY A 263 8.41 -18.75 -12.70
CA GLY A 263 8.37 -17.33 -13.06
C GLY A 263 7.49 -16.48 -12.14
N VAL A 264 7.39 -16.86 -10.86
CA VAL A 264 6.56 -16.18 -9.86
C VAL A 264 7.27 -14.93 -9.37
N ALA A 265 6.59 -13.78 -9.48
CA ALA A 265 7.07 -12.54 -8.92
C ALA A 265 6.85 -12.49 -7.40
N TRP A 266 7.67 -11.70 -6.70
CA TRP A 266 7.55 -11.57 -5.26
C TRP A 266 7.70 -10.13 -4.79
N THR A 267 6.84 -9.75 -3.84
CA THR A 267 6.91 -8.44 -3.18
C THR A 267 7.15 -8.60 -1.69
N PRO A 268 8.32 -8.19 -1.17
CA PRO A 268 8.64 -8.36 0.25
C PRO A 268 7.78 -7.49 1.16
N THR A 269 7.41 -6.29 0.70
CA THR A 269 6.78 -5.21 1.50
C THR A 269 7.54 -4.96 2.81
N ILE A 270 8.88 -5.04 2.79
CA ILE A 270 9.71 -5.10 4.00
C ILE A 270 9.65 -3.80 4.81
N ALA A 271 9.48 -2.66 4.13
CA ALA A 271 9.39 -1.32 4.72
C ALA A 271 8.22 -1.17 5.72
N LYS A 272 7.13 -1.91 5.50
CA LYS A 272 5.95 -1.93 6.37
C LYS A 272 6.30 -2.27 7.82
N SER A 273 7.15 -3.27 8.01
CA SER A 273 7.52 -3.83 9.32
C SER A 273 8.87 -3.32 9.82
N PHE A 274 9.85 -3.13 8.93
CA PHE A 274 11.25 -3.08 9.33
C PHE A 274 11.94 -1.73 9.07
N ARG A 275 11.28 -0.74 8.46
CA ARG A 275 11.92 0.55 8.16
C ARG A 275 12.64 1.24 9.33
N PRO A 276 12.24 1.11 10.62
CA PRO A 276 13.01 1.68 11.73
C PRO A 276 14.35 1.00 12.01
N LEU A 277 14.56 -0.22 11.50
CA LEU A 277 15.78 -1.00 11.71
C LEU A 277 16.79 -0.84 10.57
N SER A 278 16.38 -0.27 9.44
CA SER A 278 17.27 0.04 8.33
C SER A 278 18.34 1.05 8.75
N SER A 279 19.53 0.91 8.19
CA SER A 279 20.61 1.91 8.28
C SER A 279 20.18 3.31 7.82
N SER A 280 19.13 3.39 6.99
CA SER A 280 18.55 4.61 6.43
C SER A 280 17.31 5.12 7.19
N ALA A 281 16.98 4.56 8.35
CA ALA A 281 15.74 4.84 9.07
C ALA A 281 15.48 6.33 9.32
N GLU A 282 16.53 7.10 9.65
CA GLU A 282 16.41 8.54 9.92
C GLU A 282 15.96 9.33 8.69
N ARG A 283 16.56 9.08 7.51
CA ARG A 283 16.17 9.77 6.27
C ARG A 283 14.76 9.39 5.81
N PHE A 284 14.35 8.14 6.02
CA PHE A 284 12.99 7.70 5.74
C PHE A 284 11.98 8.48 6.59
N ARG A 285 12.24 8.53 7.90
CA ARG A 285 11.39 9.24 8.86
C ARG A 285 11.34 10.74 8.57
N ALA A 286 12.48 11.36 8.26
CA ALA A 286 12.53 12.78 7.92
C ALA A 286 11.67 13.11 6.69
N ARG A 287 11.65 12.24 5.67
CA ARG A 287 10.79 12.43 4.49
C ARG A 287 9.32 12.21 4.79
N GLU A 288 8.99 11.17 5.56
CA GLU A 288 7.62 10.95 6.04
C GLU A 288 7.10 12.17 6.82
N GLU A 289 7.90 12.71 7.75
CA GLU A 289 7.57 13.91 8.52
C GLU A 289 7.44 15.15 7.63
N ASN A 290 8.33 15.33 6.65
CA ASN A 290 8.25 16.44 5.70
C ASN A 290 6.94 16.43 4.89
N ILE A 291 6.51 15.27 4.39
CA ILE A 291 5.24 15.12 3.66
C ILE A 291 4.06 15.37 4.60
N LEU A 292 4.05 14.76 5.79
CA LEU A 292 2.95 14.89 6.76
C LEU A 292 2.81 16.32 7.30
N ASN A 293 3.89 17.10 7.34
CA ASN A 293 3.91 18.47 7.82
C ASN A 293 3.72 19.51 6.70
N ASN A 294 3.57 19.07 5.44
CA ASN A 294 3.30 19.99 4.34
C ASN A 294 1.91 20.64 4.54
N PRO A 295 1.81 21.98 4.61
CA PRO A 295 0.53 22.67 4.83
C PRO A 295 -0.50 22.42 3.72
N ASP A 296 -0.03 22.15 2.50
CA ASP A 296 -0.90 21.84 1.36
C ASP A 296 -1.40 20.39 1.38
N ALA A 297 -0.80 19.53 2.20
CA ALA A 297 -1.24 18.15 2.41
C ALA A 297 -2.18 17.98 3.62
N ARG A 298 -2.76 19.08 4.14
CA ARG A 298 -3.63 19.08 5.33
C ARG A 298 -4.91 18.23 5.20
N TYR A 299 -5.28 17.85 3.98
CA TYR A 299 -6.42 16.96 3.74
C TYR A 299 -6.12 15.50 4.10
N PHE A 300 -4.84 15.14 4.33
CA PHE A 300 -4.50 13.79 4.79
C PHE A 300 -5.26 13.44 6.06
N PRO A 301 -5.81 12.21 6.17
CA PRO A 301 -6.44 11.77 7.39
C PRO A 301 -5.45 11.87 8.54
N ALA A 302 -5.88 12.41 9.67
CA ALA A 302 -5.04 12.45 10.88
C ALA A 302 -4.61 11.05 11.35
N ALA A 303 -5.34 10.01 10.92
CA ALA A 303 -4.97 8.61 11.06
C ALA A 303 -3.64 8.24 10.41
N LEU A 304 -3.34 8.78 9.23
CA LEU A 304 -2.13 8.48 8.49
C LEU A 304 -0.88 8.75 9.33
N ARG A 305 -0.80 9.92 9.98
CA ARG A 305 0.30 10.27 10.89
C ARG A 305 0.47 9.26 12.01
N SER A 306 -0.64 8.82 12.60
CA SER A 306 -0.60 7.84 13.69
C SER A 306 -0.13 6.47 13.21
N VAL A 307 -0.47 6.08 11.98
CA VAL A 307 -0.02 4.79 11.45
C VAL A 307 1.44 4.83 11.03
N VAL A 308 1.87 5.90 10.36
CA VAL A 308 3.27 6.11 9.97
C VAL A 308 4.20 6.09 11.18
N ALA A 309 3.82 6.77 12.27
CA ALA A 309 4.61 6.80 13.50
C ALA A 309 4.60 5.48 14.29
N ARG A 310 3.58 4.63 14.10
CA ARG A 310 3.32 3.46 14.97
C ARG A 310 4.50 2.51 15.06
N VAL A 311 5.09 2.14 13.92
CA VAL A 311 6.17 1.15 13.90
C VAL A 311 7.43 1.70 14.57
N TYR A 312 7.74 2.99 14.37
CA TYR A 312 8.86 3.65 15.06
C TYR A 312 8.62 3.69 16.57
N GLU A 313 7.43 4.09 17.00
CA GLU A 313 7.09 4.11 18.43
C GLU A 313 7.13 2.72 19.05
N LYS A 314 6.63 1.70 18.34
CA LYS A 314 6.65 0.31 18.79
C LYS A 314 8.08 -0.19 19.00
N LEU A 315 8.90 -0.16 17.95
CA LEU A 315 10.25 -0.75 17.97
C LEU A 315 11.22 0.06 18.83
N LEU A 316 11.17 1.39 18.78
CA LEU A 316 12.18 2.23 19.43
C LEU A 316 11.81 2.62 20.87
N LYS A 317 10.52 2.56 21.25
CA LYS A 317 10.08 3.01 22.59
C LYS A 317 9.40 1.94 23.42
N LYS A 318 8.76 0.93 22.81
CA LYS A 318 7.96 -0.07 23.53
C LYS A 318 8.64 -1.43 23.65
N TYR A 319 9.47 -1.81 22.68
CA TYR A 319 10.18 -3.08 22.74
C TYR A 319 11.19 -3.10 23.88
N SER A 320 11.25 -4.24 24.57
CA SER A 320 12.38 -4.56 25.44
C SER A 320 13.66 -4.70 24.59
N PRO A 321 14.86 -4.58 25.20
CA PRO A 321 16.10 -4.85 24.48
C PRO A 321 16.12 -6.23 23.80
N GLU A 322 15.58 -7.26 24.46
CA GLU A 322 15.48 -8.62 23.91
C GLU A 322 14.55 -8.68 22.69
N ASP A 323 13.37 -8.07 22.78
CA ASP A 323 12.43 -8.01 21.65
C ASP A 323 12.99 -7.24 20.45
N LEU A 324 13.75 -6.18 20.72
CA LEU A 324 14.43 -5.40 19.68
C LEU A 324 15.53 -6.22 19.00
N ASP A 325 16.32 -6.99 19.75
CA ASP A 325 17.35 -7.85 19.17
C ASP A 325 16.73 -8.99 18.35
N ARG A 326 15.63 -9.58 18.81
CA ARG A 326 14.85 -10.54 18.00
C ARG A 326 14.33 -9.91 16.70
N ALA A 327 13.87 -8.66 16.75
CA ALA A 327 13.41 -7.96 15.55
C ALA A 327 14.55 -7.67 14.56
N LYS A 328 15.74 -7.32 15.05
CA LYS A 328 16.94 -7.16 14.19
C LYS A 328 17.33 -8.49 13.53
N MET A 329 17.33 -9.59 14.28
CA MET A 329 17.59 -10.92 13.70
C MET A 329 16.55 -11.29 12.62
N ALA A 330 15.26 -11.01 12.88
CA ALA A 330 14.20 -11.23 11.90
C ALA A 330 14.38 -10.36 10.64
N TYR A 331 14.85 -9.12 10.80
CA TYR A 331 15.17 -8.22 9.70
C TYR A 331 16.32 -8.79 8.84
N GLU A 332 17.43 -9.21 9.46
CA GLU A 332 18.57 -9.82 8.75
C GLU A 332 18.17 -11.07 7.96
N ASN A 333 17.37 -11.95 8.56
CA ASN A 333 16.84 -13.14 7.87
C ASN A 333 15.95 -12.78 6.67
N SER A 334 15.28 -11.63 6.72
CA SER A 334 14.46 -11.11 5.62
C SER A 334 15.35 -10.56 4.49
N LEU A 335 16.40 -9.81 4.82
CA LEU A 335 17.39 -9.33 3.86
C LEU A 335 18.13 -10.49 3.18
N GLU A 336 18.46 -11.55 3.92
CA GLU A 336 19.08 -12.76 3.34
C GLU A 336 18.19 -13.40 2.27
N PHE A 337 16.88 -13.54 2.53
CA PHE A 337 15.96 -14.12 1.56
C PHE A 337 15.89 -13.25 0.29
N ILE A 338 15.76 -11.92 0.43
CA ILE A 338 15.73 -10.97 -0.70
C ILE A 338 16.98 -11.14 -1.56
N ARG A 339 18.16 -11.11 -0.92
CA ARG A 339 19.46 -11.27 -1.60
C ARG A 339 19.52 -12.57 -2.40
N ARG A 340 19.20 -13.70 -1.77
CA ARG A 340 19.27 -15.03 -2.39
C ARG A 340 18.25 -15.19 -3.51
N PHE A 341 17.04 -14.65 -3.35
CA PHE A 341 16.00 -14.69 -4.36
C PHE A 341 16.44 -13.96 -5.63
N VAL A 342 16.96 -12.74 -5.51
CA VAL A 342 17.46 -11.96 -6.66
C VAL A 342 18.69 -12.62 -7.28
N GLN A 343 19.65 -13.11 -6.49
CA GLN A 343 20.85 -13.81 -7.00
C GLN A 343 20.50 -15.07 -7.80
N ALA A 344 19.39 -15.73 -7.47
CA ALA A 344 18.90 -16.90 -8.20
C ALA A 344 18.10 -16.55 -9.48
N GLY A 345 17.97 -15.27 -9.83
CA GLY A 345 17.17 -14.81 -10.97
C GLY A 345 15.68 -14.61 -10.67
N GLY A 346 15.32 -14.50 -9.39
CA GLY A 346 13.95 -14.22 -8.95
C GLY A 346 13.43 -12.87 -9.44
N ILE A 347 12.13 -12.81 -9.74
CA ILE A 347 11.46 -11.60 -10.20
C ILE A 347 11.00 -10.80 -8.98
N LEU A 348 11.82 -9.86 -8.54
CA LEU A 348 11.45 -8.92 -7.48
C LEU A 348 10.49 -7.86 -8.03
N LYS A 349 9.40 -7.60 -7.31
CA LYS A 349 8.41 -6.53 -7.55
C LYS A 349 8.26 -5.74 -6.26
N GLU A 350 8.22 -4.40 -6.30
CA GLU A 350 8.01 -3.60 -5.09
C GLU A 350 6.59 -3.04 -4.93
N GLY A 351 6.23 -2.70 -3.68
CA GLY A 351 4.93 -2.11 -3.37
C GLY A 351 4.82 -1.55 -1.95
N SER A 352 3.82 -0.68 -1.71
CA SER A 352 3.75 0.14 -0.50
C SER A 352 2.92 -0.45 0.66
N ASP A 353 1.98 -1.34 0.36
CA ASP A 353 1.10 -2.06 1.32
C ASP A 353 0.56 -1.19 2.49
N PRO A 354 -0.10 -0.04 2.19
CA PRO A 354 -0.78 0.76 3.20
C PRO A 354 -1.96 -0.04 3.80
N PRO A 355 -2.46 0.28 5.00
CA PRO A 355 -2.27 1.53 5.73
C PRO A 355 -1.05 1.55 6.65
N GLU A 356 -0.28 0.47 6.81
CA GLU A 356 0.82 0.34 7.79
C GLU A 356 2.12 1.07 7.39
N GLY A 357 1.94 2.26 6.82
CA GLY A 357 2.98 3.12 6.27
C GLY A 357 2.37 4.17 5.35
N MET A 358 3.22 5.03 4.80
CA MET A 358 2.79 6.08 3.87
C MET A 358 2.57 5.51 2.46
N PRO A 359 1.37 5.67 1.86
CA PRO A 359 1.09 5.24 0.49
C PRO A 359 2.12 5.78 -0.49
N GLY A 360 2.59 4.93 -1.41
CA GLY A 360 3.63 5.27 -2.38
C GLY A 360 5.04 5.37 -1.80
N LEU A 361 5.25 6.10 -0.70
CA LEU A 361 6.60 6.30 -0.14
C LEU A 361 7.20 4.99 0.37
N GLN A 362 6.38 4.09 0.93
CA GLN A 362 6.86 2.77 1.36
C GLN A 362 7.46 1.94 0.22
N MET A 363 7.02 2.12 -1.03
CA MET A 363 7.65 1.47 -2.19
C MET A 363 9.08 2.00 -2.42
N HIS A 364 9.31 3.32 -2.29
CA HIS A 364 10.66 3.90 -2.37
C HIS A 364 11.55 3.47 -1.20
N ILE A 365 10.99 3.40 0.00
CA ILE A 365 11.70 2.89 1.18
C ILE A 365 12.05 1.41 0.96
N GLY A 366 11.12 0.62 0.43
CA GLY A 366 11.32 -0.78 0.05
C GLY A 366 12.50 -0.96 -0.90
N MET A 367 12.53 -0.20 -2.01
CA MET A 367 13.68 -0.22 -2.94
C MET A 367 15.02 0.13 -2.25
N ALA A 368 15.02 1.07 -1.30
CA ALA A 368 16.22 1.39 -0.54
C ALA A 368 16.66 0.24 0.38
N MET A 369 15.71 -0.48 0.96
CA MET A 369 15.97 -1.66 1.79
C MET A 369 16.35 -2.90 0.96
N ASP A 370 15.86 -3.02 -0.28
CA ASP A 370 16.33 -4.01 -1.24
C ASP A 370 17.81 -3.79 -1.58
N VAL A 371 18.21 -2.53 -1.84
CA VAL A 371 19.62 -2.19 -2.06
C VAL A 371 20.45 -2.44 -0.79
N GLU A 372 19.92 -2.15 0.40
CA GLU A 372 20.54 -2.54 1.68
C GLU A 372 20.71 -4.06 1.80
N ALA A 373 19.77 -4.85 1.26
CA ALA A 373 19.89 -6.31 1.16
C ALA A 373 20.96 -6.75 0.16
N GLY A 374 21.53 -5.86 -0.66
CA GLY A 374 22.50 -6.17 -1.70
C GLY A 374 21.88 -6.43 -3.08
N VAL A 375 20.62 -6.04 -3.30
CA VAL A 375 20.01 -6.02 -4.63
C VAL A 375 20.69 -4.94 -5.48
N PRO A 376 21.10 -5.24 -6.72
CA PRO A 376 21.64 -4.22 -7.61
C PRO A 376 20.64 -3.09 -7.83
N THR A 377 21.11 -1.85 -7.82
CA THR A 377 20.24 -0.66 -7.90
C THR A 377 19.33 -0.64 -9.13
N MET A 378 19.85 -1.06 -10.28
CA MET A 378 19.04 -1.22 -11.50
C MET A 378 17.91 -2.23 -11.32
N THR A 379 18.16 -3.36 -10.64
CA THR A 379 17.15 -4.37 -10.34
C THR A 379 16.06 -3.82 -9.42
N ALA A 380 16.42 -3.00 -8.42
CA ALA A 380 15.45 -2.33 -7.56
C ALA A 380 14.56 -1.36 -8.36
N ILE A 381 15.13 -0.59 -9.30
CA ILE A 381 14.35 0.26 -10.23
C ILE A 381 13.38 -0.59 -11.07
N GLN A 382 13.82 -1.75 -11.57
CA GLN A 382 12.96 -2.67 -12.32
C GLN A 382 11.82 -3.24 -11.47
N ALA A 383 12.06 -3.46 -10.17
CA ALA A 383 11.05 -3.95 -9.23
C ALA A 383 9.85 -2.99 -9.11
N ALA A 384 10.09 -1.68 -9.17
CA ALA A 384 9.04 -0.63 -9.16
C ALA A 384 8.62 -0.16 -10.56
N THR A 385 9.04 -0.84 -11.64
CA THR A 385 8.70 -0.49 -13.02
C THR A 385 8.37 -1.74 -13.85
N LEU A 386 9.30 -2.25 -14.65
CA LEU A 386 9.04 -3.30 -15.63
C LEU A 386 8.58 -4.62 -15.00
N ASN A 387 9.15 -5.02 -13.86
CA ASN A 387 8.76 -6.28 -13.19
C ASN A 387 7.33 -6.19 -12.65
N ALA A 388 6.92 -5.04 -12.11
CA ALA A 388 5.55 -4.81 -11.68
C ALA A 388 4.58 -4.89 -12.88
N ALA A 389 4.91 -4.25 -14.01
CA ALA A 389 4.10 -4.33 -15.21
C ALA A 389 3.98 -5.78 -15.75
N ARG A 390 5.09 -6.52 -15.77
CA ARG A 390 5.13 -7.94 -16.23
C ARG A 390 4.28 -8.85 -15.36
N THR A 391 4.37 -8.70 -14.05
CA THR A 391 3.60 -9.50 -13.07
C THR A 391 2.09 -9.43 -13.37
N PHE A 392 1.61 -8.24 -13.77
CA PHE A 392 0.19 -8.02 -14.05
C PHE A 392 -0.17 -8.08 -15.55
N GLY A 393 0.75 -8.52 -16.42
CA GLY A 393 0.52 -8.63 -17.87
C GLY A 393 0.26 -7.29 -18.56
N LYS A 394 0.84 -6.21 -18.04
CA LYS A 394 0.68 -4.84 -18.52
C LYS A 394 1.96 -4.31 -19.20
N ASP A 395 3.01 -5.12 -19.27
CA ASP A 395 4.35 -4.74 -19.77
C ASP A 395 4.41 -4.44 -21.27
N ARG A 396 3.42 -4.85 -22.05
CA ARG A 396 3.28 -4.40 -23.44
C ARG A 396 3.17 -2.88 -23.54
N ASP A 397 2.47 -2.26 -22.58
CA ASP A 397 2.12 -0.85 -22.61
C ASP A 397 2.87 -0.03 -21.55
N PHE A 398 3.35 -0.64 -20.45
CA PHE A 398 3.88 0.07 -19.28
C PHE A 398 5.21 -0.51 -18.77
N GLY A 399 5.87 0.23 -17.86
CA GLY A 399 7.01 -0.24 -17.07
C GLY A 399 8.40 -0.02 -17.71
N SER A 400 8.47 0.50 -18.93
CA SER A 400 9.75 0.90 -19.57
C SER A 400 9.53 2.03 -20.57
N VAL A 401 10.59 2.77 -20.88
CA VAL A 401 10.60 3.84 -21.87
C VAL A 401 11.06 3.28 -23.22
N GLU A 402 10.10 2.74 -23.98
CA GLU A 402 10.35 2.12 -25.28
C GLU A 402 9.36 2.64 -26.33
N PRO A 403 9.75 2.77 -27.61
CA PRO A 403 8.85 3.26 -28.65
C PRO A 403 7.58 2.41 -28.73
N GLY A 404 6.44 3.08 -28.88
CA GLY A 404 5.12 2.45 -28.91
C GLY A 404 4.49 2.20 -27.55
N LYS A 405 5.21 2.24 -26.42
CA LYS A 405 4.62 2.14 -25.08
C LYS A 405 3.93 3.44 -24.66
N VAL A 406 3.09 3.36 -23.63
CA VAL A 406 2.40 4.53 -23.06
C VAL A 406 3.43 5.44 -22.41
N ALA A 407 3.31 6.74 -22.69
CA ALA A 407 4.23 7.76 -22.24
C ALA A 407 3.99 8.16 -20.77
N ASP A 408 4.45 7.28 -19.87
CA ASP A 408 4.47 7.50 -18.43
C ASP A 408 5.93 7.66 -17.96
N LEU A 409 6.28 8.82 -17.38
CA LEU A 409 7.63 9.14 -16.91
C LEU A 409 7.61 9.68 -15.48
N SER A 410 8.64 9.33 -14.72
CA SER A 410 9.00 10.00 -13.46
C SER A 410 10.37 10.66 -13.64
N ILE A 411 10.43 11.98 -13.50
CA ILE A 411 11.66 12.75 -13.66
C ILE A 411 12.08 13.24 -12.29
N ILE A 412 13.27 12.82 -11.86
CA ILE A 412 13.78 13.02 -10.50
C ILE A 412 15.03 13.90 -10.52
N GLU A 413 15.30 14.55 -9.39
CA GLU A 413 16.60 15.18 -9.13
C GLU A 413 17.53 14.18 -8.45
N GLY A 414 18.78 14.10 -8.92
CA GLY A 414 19.81 13.18 -8.45
C GLY A 414 19.96 11.92 -9.32
N ASP A 415 21.01 11.15 -9.05
CA ASP A 415 21.32 9.88 -9.71
C ASP A 415 20.87 8.70 -8.83
N PRO A 416 19.81 7.97 -9.24
CA PRO A 416 19.30 6.86 -8.46
C PRO A 416 20.22 5.63 -8.49
N LEU A 417 21.19 5.54 -9.42
CA LEU A 417 22.16 4.43 -9.45
C LEU A 417 23.26 4.62 -8.40
N GLN A 418 23.53 5.86 -7.97
CA GLN A 418 24.44 6.16 -6.85
C GLN A 418 23.73 6.12 -5.50
N ASP A 419 22.52 6.66 -5.40
CA ASP A 419 21.67 6.56 -4.22
C ASP A 419 20.22 6.34 -4.66
N ILE A 420 19.74 5.10 -4.50
CA ILE A 420 18.37 4.71 -4.87
C ILE A 420 17.30 5.56 -4.18
N TRP A 421 17.63 6.19 -3.05
CA TRP A 421 16.74 7.12 -2.38
C TRP A 421 16.40 8.36 -3.22
N MET A 422 17.19 8.71 -4.23
CA MET A 422 16.85 9.82 -5.15
C MET A 422 15.54 9.59 -5.90
N THR A 423 15.08 8.34 -6.04
CA THR A 423 13.82 7.99 -6.72
C THR A 423 12.57 8.67 -6.15
N GLN A 424 12.56 9.06 -4.88
CA GLN A 424 11.42 9.78 -4.27
C GLN A 424 11.45 11.29 -4.55
N ASN A 425 12.59 11.85 -5.00
CA ASN A 425 12.76 13.29 -5.23
C ASN A 425 12.24 13.71 -6.61
N VAL A 426 10.95 13.50 -6.82
CA VAL A 426 10.27 13.71 -8.10
C VAL A 426 10.04 15.19 -8.36
N LYS A 427 10.42 15.64 -9.56
CA LYS A 427 10.25 17.03 -10.03
C LYS A 427 9.17 17.17 -11.09
N MET A 428 8.95 16.11 -11.86
CA MET A 428 7.92 16.10 -12.90
C MET A 428 7.43 14.68 -13.13
N VAL A 429 6.13 14.58 -13.37
CA VAL A 429 5.48 13.34 -13.81
C VAL A 429 4.84 13.60 -15.17
N VAL A 430 5.03 12.66 -16.09
CA VAL A 430 4.27 12.59 -17.34
C VAL A 430 3.38 11.35 -17.26
N MET A 431 2.09 11.48 -17.57
CA MET A 431 1.18 10.35 -17.68
C MET A 431 0.34 10.47 -18.95
N ASN A 432 0.22 9.37 -19.70
CA ASN A 432 -0.43 9.37 -21.01
C ASN A 432 0.06 10.53 -21.90
N GLY A 433 1.37 10.80 -21.85
CA GLY A 433 2.01 11.89 -22.60
C GLY A 433 1.71 13.32 -22.11
N LYS A 434 1.01 13.49 -20.99
CA LYS A 434 0.67 14.80 -20.41
C LYS A 434 1.47 15.06 -19.15
N VAL A 435 2.04 16.25 -19.02
CA VAL A 435 2.67 16.69 -17.77
C VAL A 435 1.60 16.85 -16.70
N MET A 436 1.80 16.16 -15.58
CA MET A 436 0.86 16.12 -14.47
C MET A 436 1.23 17.15 -13.41
N ASP A 437 0.22 17.65 -12.71
CA ASP A 437 0.40 18.47 -11.52
C ASP A 437 0.65 17.56 -10.30
N THR A 438 1.85 17.66 -9.73
CA THR A 438 2.37 16.82 -8.64
C THR A 438 2.34 17.51 -7.27
N LYS A 439 1.77 18.73 -7.21
CA LYS A 439 1.63 19.47 -5.95
C LYS A 439 0.46 18.93 -5.14
N PHE A 440 0.58 19.11 -3.83
CA PHE A 440 -0.56 18.99 -2.93
C PHE A 440 -1.44 20.23 -3.03
N HIS A 441 -2.75 20.05 -2.89
CA HIS A 441 -3.70 21.14 -2.79
C HIS A 441 -4.47 21.03 -1.49
N ALA A 442 -4.37 22.08 -0.66
CA ALA A 442 -4.88 22.10 0.70
C ALA A 442 -6.41 21.89 0.81
N ASP A 443 -7.13 22.10 -0.29
CA ASP A 443 -8.57 21.96 -0.45
C ASP A 443 -8.97 20.76 -1.34
N TRP A 444 -7.99 19.95 -1.77
CA TRP A 444 -8.25 18.77 -2.59
C TRP A 444 -9.17 17.79 -1.87
N LYS A 445 -10.10 17.25 -2.66
CA LYS A 445 -11.04 16.22 -2.22
C LYS A 445 -11.23 15.23 -3.34
N ASN A 446 -11.30 13.96 -2.98
CA ASN A 446 -11.81 12.96 -3.89
C ASN A 446 -13.30 13.25 -4.17
N PRO A 447 -13.71 13.37 -5.45
CA PRO A 447 -15.12 13.60 -5.79
C PRO A 447 -16.03 12.43 -5.42
N ILE A 448 -15.47 11.24 -5.16
CA ILE A 448 -16.19 10.04 -4.76
C ILE A 448 -15.52 9.50 -3.48
N PRO A 449 -15.78 10.07 -2.29
CA PRO A 449 -15.14 9.64 -1.05
C PRO A 449 -15.43 8.17 -0.71
N SER A 450 -14.54 7.53 0.06
CA SER A 450 -14.67 6.12 0.43
C SER A 450 -15.87 5.89 1.37
N PRO A 451 -16.74 4.90 1.09
CA PRO A 451 -17.82 4.54 1.99
C PRO A 451 -17.34 3.72 3.20
N LEU A 452 -16.13 3.14 3.14
CA LEU A 452 -15.55 2.25 4.14
C LEU A 452 -14.10 2.66 4.43
N PRO A 453 -13.89 3.72 5.21
CA PRO A 453 -12.54 4.20 5.45
C PRO A 453 -11.76 3.23 6.37
N PRO A 454 -10.50 2.92 6.05
CA PRO A 454 -9.73 1.80 6.61
C PRO A 454 -9.25 2.07 8.05
N TYR A 455 -9.37 3.31 8.52
CA TYR A 455 -8.92 3.75 9.83
C TYR A 455 -10.03 3.67 10.89
N ALA A 456 -11.00 2.77 10.70
CA ALA A 456 -12.20 2.66 11.51
C ALA A 456 -11.91 2.56 13.04
N ILE A 457 -12.60 3.45 13.74
CA ILE A 457 -13.02 3.54 15.15
C ILE A 457 -12.91 2.31 16.10
N PRO A 458 -12.89 2.57 17.42
CA PRO A 458 -13.41 1.65 18.44
C PRO A 458 -14.90 1.43 18.23
N TRP A 459 -15.34 0.20 18.00
CA TRP A 459 -16.78 -0.09 17.85
C TRP A 459 -17.51 0.04 19.19
N ASP A 460 -16.94 -0.41 20.30
CA ASP A 460 -17.57 -0.31 21.62
C ASP A 460 -16.81 0.65 22.54
N ILE A 461 -17.54 1.57 23.16
CA ILE A 461 -17.02 2.53 24.14
C ILE A 461 -17.79 2.44 25.46
N LYS A 462 -17.09 2.71 26.55
CA LYS A 462 -17.63 2.92 27.90
C LYS A 462 -17.30 4.35 28.32
N ILE A 463 -18.12 4.93 29.20
CA ILE A 463 -17.88 6.29 29.70
C ILE A 463 -17.86 6.32 31.22
N SER A 464 -17.09 7.26 31.77
CA SER A 464 -17.05 7.57 33.20
C SER A 464 -16.81 9.07 33.42
N PRO A 465 -17.62 9.76 34.24
CA PRO A 465 -18.80 9.25 34.94
C PRO A 465 -19.95 8.92 33.98
N ARG A 466 -20.87 8.05 34.42
CA ARG A 466 -22.10 7.73 33.67
C ARG A 466 -23.28 8.63 34.03
N VAL A 467 -23.16 9.37 35.12
CA VAL A 467 -24.21 10.23 35.67
C VAL A 467 -23.61 11.59 36.02
N LEU A 468 -24.27 12.68 35.61
CA LEU A 468 -23.98 14.06 35.99
C LEU A 468 -25.26 14.78 36.39
N ALA A 469 -25.16 15.86 37.16
CA ALA A 469 -26.30 16.76 37.38
C ALA A 469 -26.38 17.80 36.26
N GLN A 470 -27.58 18.26 35.93
CA GLN A 470 -27.78 19.29 34.90
C GLN A 470 -26.96 20.55 35.22
N GLY A 471 -26.26 21.07 34.20
CA GLY A 471 -25.36 22.22 34.33
C GLY A 471 -24.13 21.98 35.22
N PHE A 472 -23.76 20.72 35.53
CA PHE A 472 -22.57 20.42 36.33
C PHE A 472 -21.31 20.34 35.46
N GLY A 473 -20.35 21.25 35.71
CA GLY A 473 -19.07 21.20 35.03
C GLY A 473 -18.26 22.49 35.15
N PRO A 474 -17.16 22.61 34.37
CA PRO A 474 -16.72 21.65 33.35
C PRO A 474 -16.30 20.30 33.96
N THR A 475 -16.69 19.20 33.31
CA THR A 475 -16.40 17.83 33.79
C THR A 475 -15.57 17.06 32.80
N VAL A 476 -14.56 16.34 33.28
CA VAL A 476 -13.80 15.39 32.45
C VAL A 476 -14.60 14.09 32.30
N LEU A 477 -15.04 13.81 31.09
CA LEU A 477 -15.64 12.55 30.67
C LEU A 477 -14.55 11.62 30.12
N LYS A 478 -14.26 10.55 30.83
CA LYS A 478 -13.38 9.47 30.37
C LYS A 478 -14.17 8.59 29.41
N VAL A 479 -13.69 8.43 28.18
CA VAL A 479 -14.25 7.55 27.16
C VAL A 479 -13.25 6.43 26.90
N ILE A 480 -13.61 5.22 27.34
CA ILE A 480 -12.78 4.03 27.36
C ILE A 480 -13.20 3.12 26.22
N GLY A 481 -12.28 2.69 25.38
CA GLY A 481 -12.57 1.75 24.28
C GLY A 481 -11.29 1.35 23.57
N LYS A 482 -11.31 0.26 22.81
CA LYS A 482 -10.08 -0.28 22.21
C LYS A 482 -9.68 0.51 20.97
N LYS A 483 -8.38 0.65 20.72
CA LYS A 483 -7.82 1.30 19.52
C LYS A 483 -8.17 2.80 19.44
N MET A 484 -8.25 3.49 20.57
CA MET A 484 -8.31 4.96 20.59
C MET A 484 -7.08 5.56 19.91
N ARG A 485 -7.25 6.75 19.31
CA ARG A 485 -6.20 7.45 18.58
C ARG A 485 -6.28 8.94 18.85
N ARG A 486 -5.15 9.64 18.65
CA ARG A 486 -5.01 11.08 18.90
C ARG A 486 -5.99 11.97 18.13
N TYR A 487 -6.49 11.46 17.02
CA TYR A 487 -7.40 12.16 16.14
C TYR A 487 -8.88 11.87 16.40
N HIS A 488 -9.19 10.92 17.28
CA HIS A 488 -10.57 10.66 17.65
C HIS A 488 -11.15 11.84 18.43
N LYS A 489 -12.42 12.12 18.17
CA LYS A 489 -13.18 13.18 18.84
C LYS A 489 -14.38 12.56 19.56
N VAL A 490 -14.68 13.06 20.75
CA VAL A 490 -15.88 12.66 21.48
C VAL A 490 -17.02 13.59 21.07
N ILE A 491 -18.14 12.99 20.70
CA ILE A 491 -19.38 13.68 20.36
C ILE A 491 -20.38 13.44 21.48
N LEU A 492 -21.02 14.51 21.94
CA LEU A 492 -22.14 14.48 22.88
C LEU A 492 -23.38 15.03 22.19
N ASN A 493 -24.39 14.20 21.96
CA ASN A 493 -25.65 14.57 21.26
C ASN A 493 -25.48 15.25 19.89
N GLY A 494 -24.37 14.99 19.19
CA GLY A 494 -24.07 15.57 17.88
C GLY A 494 -23.02 16.68 17.91
N ASP A 495 -22.71 17.22 19.08
CA ASP A 495 -21.73 18.28 19.26
C ASP A 495 -20.35 17.74 19.64
N GLU A 496 -19.29 18.30 19.05
CA GLU A 496 -17.91 17.92 19.34
C GLU A 496 -17.43 18.52 20.68
N LEU A 497 -16.93 17.66 21.56
CA LEU A 497 -16.30 18.07 22.81
C LEU A 497 -14.78 18.27 22.62
N GLU A 498 -14.21 19.18 23.42
CA GLU A 498 -12.75 19.29 23.56
C GLU A 498 -12.21 17.94 24.03
N THR A 499 -11.46 17.26 23.16
CA THR A 499 -11.02 15.89 23.37
C THR A 499 -9.49 15.81 23.48
N ARG A 500 -9.01 15.16 24.53
CA ARG A 500 -7.60 14.88 24.80
C ARG A 500 -7.34 13.37 24.73
N PHE A 501 -6.37 12.97 23.92
CA PHE A 501 -5.93 11.58 23.88
C PHE A 501 -5.00 11.26 25.06
N ILE A 502 -5.36 10.21 25.81
CA ILE A 502 -4.57 9.74 26.96
C ILE A 502 -3.80 8.47 26.58
N GLY A 503 -4.45 7.54 25.89
CA GLY A 503 -3.85 6.28 25.45
C GLY A 503 -4.75 5.54 24.46
N ASP A 504 -4.27 4.42 23.94
CA ASP A 504 -5.01 3.61 22.95
C ASP A 504 -6.25 2.89 23.53
N GLU A 505 -6.48 3.02 24.83
CA GLU A 505 -7.70 2.57 25.51
C GLU A 505 -8.56 3.70 26.09
N LEU A 506 -8.08 4.96 26.06
CA LEU A 506 -8.72 6.08 26.77
C LEU A 506 -8.53 7.41 26.05
N VAL A 507 -9.63 8.10 25.83
CA VAL A 507 -9.66 9.55 25.57
C VAL A 507 -10.45 10.25 26.68
N GLU A 508 -10.07 11.47 26.99
CA GLU A 508 -10.81 12.36 27.89
C GLU A 508 -11.48 13.45 27.08
N ALA A 509 -12.71 13.79 27.41
CA ALA A 509 -13.43 14.89 26.80
C ALA A 509 -13.98 15.84 27.87
N ILE A 510 -13.95 17.14 27.60
CA ILE A 510 -14.52 18.14 28.50
C ILE A 510 -15.99 18.32 28.17
N VAL A 511 -16.87 17.98 29.12
CA VAL A 511 -18.30 18.29 29.08
C VAL A 511 -18.50 19.64 29.75
N PRO A 512 -18.80 20.71 29.00
CA PRO A 512 -19.07 22.00 29.60
C PRO A 512 -20.50 22.03 30.20
N PRO A 513 -20.77 22.86 31.22
CA PRO A 513 -22.10 22.96 31.85
C PRO A 513 -23.25 23.14 30.85
N GLU A 514 -23.06 23.99 29.85
CA GLU A 514 -24.03 24.34 28.81
C GLU A 514 -24.41 23.14 27.93
N ALA A 515 -23.52 22.15 27.78
CA ALA A 515 -23.81 20.95 26.99
C ALA A 515 -24.79 19.99 27.70
N ILE A 516 -25.06 20.20 28.99
CA ILE A 516 -25.94 19.37 29.82
C ILE A 516 -26.92 20.20 30.65
N GLU A 517 -27.44 21.31 30.10
CA GLU A 517 -28.38 22.21 30.80
C GLU A 517 -29.69 21.54 31.21
N ASN A 518 -30.08 20.47 30.50
CA ASN A 518 -31.33 19.78 30.70
C ASN A 518 -31.09 18.36 31.23
N ALA A 519 -31.93 17.91 32.17
CA ALA A 519 -31.96 16.51 32.54
C ALA A 519 -32.37 15.65 31.34
N GLY A 520 -31.72 14.49 31.16
CA GLY A 520 -31.97 13.63 30.02
C GLY A 520 -30.94 12.53 29.81
N LEU A 521 -31.12 11.77 28.74
CA LEU A 521 -30.16 10.77 28.28
C LEU A 521 -29.37 11.34 27.10
N TYR A 522 -28.07 11.49 27.27
CA TYR A 522 -27.18 12.07 26.27
C TYR A 522 -26.37 10.96 25.61
N CYS A 523 -26.41 10.91 24.29
CA CYS A 523 -25.64 9.99 23.46
C CYS A 523 -24.18 10.46 23.38
N VAL A 524 -23.25 9.61 23.81
CA VAL A 524 -21.82 9.81 23.66
C VAL A 524 -21.31 8.88 22.57
N LYS A 525 -20.60 9.42 21.58
CA LYS A 525 -19.92 8.66 20.54
C LYS A 525 -18.48 9.08 20.43
N VAL A 526 -17.65 8.21 19.88
CA VAL A 526 -16.32 8.56 19.39
C VAL A 526 -16.37 8.56 17.88
N ILE A 527 -16.01 9.69 17.27
CA ILE A 527 -15.91 9.81 15.81
C ILE A 527 -14.45 9.86 15.37
N SER A 528 -14.20 9.33 14.19
CA SER A 528 -12.99 9.58 13.42
C SER A 528 -13.21 10.74 12.45
N PRO A 529 -12.23 11.65 12.22
CA PRO A 529 -12.35 12.73 11.24
C PRO A 529 -12.71 12.21 9.84
N ARG A 530 -13.37 13.05 9.03
CA ARG A 530 -14.12 12.67 7.82
C ARG A 530 -13.43 11.71 6.83
N ALA A 531 -12.11 11.75 6.69
CA ALA A 531 -11.35 10.85 5.78
C ALA A 531 -11.02 9.46 6.38
N SER A 532 -11.35 9.24 7.66
CA SER A 532 -11.21 7.99 8.43
C SER A 532 -12.56 7.45 8.91
N GLY A 533 -13.66 8.07 8.44
CA GLY A 533 -15.05 8.01 8.90
C GLY A 533 -15.56 6.70 9.52
N GLY A 534 -15.79 6.76 10.83
CA GLY A 534 -16.67 5.85 11.54
C GLY A 534 -17.15 6.52 12.82
N GLU A 535 -18.31 6.10 13.33
CA GLU A 535 -18.79 6.42 14.67
C GLU A 535 -18.84 5.15 15.54
N SER A 536 -18.31 5.21 16.75
CA SER A 536 -18.49 4.12 17.71
C SER A 536 -19.98 3.83 17.93
N HIS A 537 -20.31 2.63 18.40
CA HIS A 537 -21.59 2.40 19.06
C HIS A 537 -21.78 3.44 20.18
N PRO A 538 -23.02 3.89 20.41
CA PRO A 538 -23.30 4.92 21.38
C PRO A 538 -23.13 4.40 22.81
N ALA A 539 -22.41 5.15 23.64
CA ALA A 539 -22.56 5.11 25.09
C ALA A 539 -23.57 6.19 25.53
N HIS A 540 -24.04 6.10 26.77
CA HIS A 540 -25.07 7.01 27.26
C HIS A 540 -24.68 7.62 28.61
N LEU A 541 -24.67 8.95 28.64
CA LEU A 541 -24.50 9.79 29.82
C LEU A 541 -25.89 10.17 30.34
N ILE A 542 -26.16 9.88 31.61
CA ILE A 542 -27.41 10.24 32.27
C ILE A 542 -27.22 11.60 32.95
N VAL A 543 -28.02 12.58 32.58
CA VAL A 543 -28.04 13.89 33.24
C VAL A 543 -29.27 13.96 34.13
N THR A 544 -29.06 14.04 35.44
CA THR A 544 -30.14 14.13 36.43
C THR A 544 -30.52 15.58 36.69
N PHE A 545 -31.72 15.78 37.25
CA PHE A 545 -32.11 17.09 37.75
C PHE A 545 -31.12 17.61 38.78
N ARG A 546 -30.87 18.92 38.75
CA ARG A 546 -30.09 19.61 39.78
C ARG A 546 -31.01 19.74 40.99
N GLN A 547 -30.57 19.18 42.11
CA GLN A 547 -31.20 19.43 43.40
C GLN A 547 -30.81 20.80 43.94
#